data_AF-A0A3P7N1B7-F1
#
_entry.id   AF-A0A3P7N1B7-F1
#
_cell.length_a   1.000
_cell.length_b   1.000
_cell.length_c   1.000
_cell.angle_alpha   90.00
_cell.angle_beta   90.00
_cell.angle_gamma   90.00
#
_symmetry.space_group_name_H-M   'P 1'
#
loop_
_entity.id
_entity.type
_entity.pdbx_description
1 polymer ?
#
loop_
_entity_poly.entity_id
_entity_poly.type
_entity_poly.pdbx_seq_one_letter_code
_entity_poly.pdbx_strand_id
1 'polypeptide(L)'
;MCVSISGRTLSELGLEAPDRDTGMFLNSDILRERSYNAEELASFIEANKPLLVGDQEQVHDVVMGMVTRGSGGVLFLDAPGGTGKTFLINLLLAEIRKEDAQLIQH
;
A
#
# COMPACT_ATOMS: atom_id res chain seq x y z
N MET A 1 -3.14 11.16 -21.23
CA MET A 1 -2.13 11.67 -22.18
C MET A 1 -1.50 10.45 -22.89
N CYS A 2 -2.00 10.08 -24.07
CA CYS A 2 -1.44 8.97 -24.87
C CYS A 2 -0.28 9.50 -25.69
N VAL A 3 0.86 8.85 -25.56
CA VAL A 3 2.14 9.25 -26.15
C VAL A 3 2.10 9.00 -27.66
N SER A 4 2.44 10.02 -28.44
CA SER A 4 2.61 9.91 -29.89
C SER A 4 3.81 9.02 -30.20
N ILE A 5 3.59 7.79 -30.67
CA ILE A 5 4.68 6.84 -30.98
C ILE A 5 5.45 7.25 -32.26
N SER A 6 4.77 7.98 -33.17
CA SER A 6 5.36 8.37 -34.47
C SER A 6 5.00 9.81 -34.89
N GLY A 7 4.69 10.69 -33.92
CA GLY A 7 4.21 12.06 -34.20
C GLY A 7 2.80 12.17 -34.79
N ARG A 8 2.13 11.03 -35.04
CA ARG A 8 0.72 10.93 -35.42
C ARG A 8 -0.12 10.41 -34.26
N THR A 9 -1.34 10.91 -34.16
CA THR A 9 -2.37 10.44 -33.23
C THR A 9 -2.96 9.11 -33.70
N LEU A 10 -3.56 8.33 -32.79
CA LEU A 10 -4.20 7.05 -33.13
C LEU A 10 -5.35 7.25 -34.13
N SER A 11 -6.12 8.33 -33.98
CA SER A 11 -7.19 8.71 -34.91
C SER A 11 -6.66 8.98 -36.33
N GLU A 12 -5.50 9.62 -36.47
CA GLU A 12 -4.84 9.83 -37.77
C GLU A 12 -4.33 8.54 -38.42
N LEU A 13 -4.25 7.44 -37.67
CA LEU A 13 -3.94 6.10 -38.18
C LEU A 13 -5.20 5.26 -38.43
N GLY A 14 -6.40 5.85 -38.28
CA GLY A 14 -7.67 5.14 -38.42
C GLY A 14 -8.00 4.21 -37.25
N LEU A 15 -7.33 4.39 -36.12
CA LEU A 15 -7.56 3.63 -34.89
C LEU A 15 -8.32 4.50 -33.89
N GLU A 16 -9.34 3.93 -33.28
CA GLU A 16 -10.07 4.61 -32.20
C GLU A 16 -9.13 4.76 -31.00
N ALA A 17 -8.87 6.01 -30.59
CA ALA A 17 -8.09 6.25 -29.39
C ALA A 17 -8.92 5.74 -28.19
N PRO A 18 -8.35 4.91 -27.30
CA PRO A 18 -9.11 4.42 -26.16
C PRO A 18 -9.60 5.61 -25.34
N ASP A 19 -10.90 5.64 -25.09
CA ASP A 19 -11.52 6.63 -24.20
C ASP A 19 -10.99 6.39 -22.79
N ARG A 20 -9.99 7.19 -22.41
CA ARG A 20 -9.43 7.17 -21.08
C ARG A 20 -10.24 8.16 -20.26
N ASP A 21 -11.47 7.78 -19.91
CA ASP A 21 -12.14 8.37 -18.76
C ASP A 21 -11.32 8.01 -17.51
N THR A 22 -10.29 8.82 -17.29
CA THR A 22 -9.20 8.53 -16.38
C THR A 22 -9.73 8.55 -14.94
N GLY A 23 -10.86 9.21 -14.69
CA GLY A 23 -11.52 9.27 -13.39
C GLY A 23 -12.23 7.97 -13.00
N MET A 24 -12.82 7.23 -13.94
CA MET A 24 -13.53 5.99 -13.64
C MET A 24 -12.59 4.78 -13.45
N PHE A 25 -11.56 4.65 -14.29
CA PHE A 25 -10.61 3.52 -14.22
C PHE A 25 -9.74 3.55 -12.96
N LEU A 26 -9.21 4.72 -12.59
CA LEU A 26 -8.40 4.89 -11.37
C LEU A 26 -9.18 4.49 -10.12
N ASN A 27 -10.49 4.77 -10.08
CA ASN A 27 -11.33 4.42 -8.94
C ASN A 27 -11.45 2.89 -8.80
N SER A 28 -11.69 2.18 -9.89
CA SER A 28 -11.82 0.72 -9.88
C SER A 28 -10.52 -0.02 -9.50
N ASP A 29 -9.37 0.44 -9.98
CA ASP A 29 -8.07 -0.15 -9.64
C ASP A 29 -7.71 0.12 -8.17
N ILE A 30 -7.96 1.33 -7.66
CA ILE A 30 -7.75 1.67 -6.24
C ILE A 30 -8.66 0.84 -5.33
N LEU A 31 -9.94 0.69 -5.69
CA LEU A 31 -10.89 -0.13 -4.94
C LEU A 31 -10.45 -1.60 -4.91
N ARG A 32 -9.95 -2.14 -6.03
CA ARG A 32 -9.40 -3.50 -6.08
C ARG A 32 -8.13 -3.63 -5.24
N GLU A 33 -7.26 -2.63 -5.23
CA GLU A 33 -6.03 -2.65 -4.43
C GLU A 33 -6.28 -2.52 -2.92
N ARG A 34 -7.41 -1.91 -2.53
CA ARG A 34 -7.83 -1.69 -1.15
C ARG A 34 -8.87 -2.68 -0.63
N SER A 35 -9.28 -3.67 -1.44
CA SER A 35 -10.24 -4.71 -1.03
C SER A 35 -9.60 -5.73 -0.08
N TYR A 36 -9.09 -5.27 1.06
CA TYR A 36 -8.43 -6.10 2.05
C TYR A 36 -9.44 -6.86 2.91
N ASN A 37 -9.14 -8.12 3.21
CA ASN A 37 -9.89 -8.89 4.20
C ASN A 37 -9.44 -8.47 5.61
N ALA A 38 -10.24 -7.63 6.27
CA ALA A 38 -9.92 -7.11 7.60
C ALA A 38 -9.79 -8.21 8.67
N GLU A 39 -10.51 -9.32 8.54
CA GLU A 39 -10.45 -10.45 9.49
C GLU A 39 -9.15 -11.24 9.34
N GLU A 40 -8.72 -11.48 8.11
CA GLU A 40 -7.42 -12.12 7.83
C GLU A 40 -6.27 -11.23 8.30
N LEU A 41 -6.35 -9.92 8.05
CA LEU A 41 -5.36 -8.96 8.55
C LEU A 41 -5.33 -8.96 10.08
N ALA A 42 -6.49 -8.93 10.74
CA ALA A 42 -6.56 -8.97 12.21
C ALA A 42 -5.92 -10.25 12.77
N SER A 43 -6.27 -11.40 12.21
CA SER A 43 -5.72 -12.70 12.61
C SER A 43 -4.20 -12.76 12.40
N PHE A 44 -3.72 -12.21 11.27
CA PHE A 44 -2.29 -12.10 11.00
C PHE A 44 -1.58 -11.21 12.03
N ILE A 45 -2.14 -10.05 12.36
CA ILE A 45 -1.55 -9.13 13.35
C ILE A 45 -1.49 -9.80 14.73
N GLU A 46 -2.59 -10.39 15.19
CA GLU A 46 -2.66 -11.05 16.50
C GLU A 46 -1.64 -12.20 16.64
N ALA A 47 -1.44 -12.97 15.57
CA ALA A 47 -0.48 -14.08 15.57
C ALA A 47 0.98 -13.62 15.51
N ASN A 48 1.27 -12.51 14.83
CA ASN A 48 2.64 -12.12 14.49
C ASN A 48 3.19 -10.99 15.37
N LYS A 49 2.35 -10.10 15.89
CA LYS A 49 2.81 -8.99 16.75
C LYS A 49 3.58 -9.45 18.00
N PRO A 50 3.18 -10.53 18.70
CA PRO A 50 3.95 -11.06 19.84
C PRO A 50 5.31 -11.67 19.47
N LEU A 51 5.60 -11.89 18.19
CA LEU A 51 6.86 -12.47 17.71
C LEU A 51 7.94 -11.42 17.47
N LEU A 52 7.61 -10.13 17.60
CA LEU A 52 8.58 -9.05 17.49
C LEU A 52 9.64 -9.18 18.59
N VAL A 53 10.90 -9.05 18.18
CA VAL A 53 12.02 -8.89 19.11
C VAL A 53 12.27 -7.38 19.35
N GLY A 54 12.95 -7.03 20.43
CA GLY A 54 13.05 -5.63 20.90
C GLY A 54 13.44 -4.60 19.84
N ASP A 55 14.41 -4.89 18.97
CA ASP A 55 14.79 -3.97 17.90
C ASP A 55 13.66 -3.76 16.87
N GLN A 56 12.92 -4.81 16.55
CA GLN A 56 11.78 -4.74 15.63
C GLN A 56 10.57 -4.05 16.28
N GLU A 57 10.34 -4.28 17.57
CA GLU A 57 9.32 -3.61 18.37
C GLU A 57 9.56 -2.10 18.43
N GLN A 58 10.81 -1.67 18.66
CA GLN A 58 11.18 -0.26 18.63
C GLN A 58 10.90 0.39 17.27
N VAL A 59 11.27 -0.27 16.17
CA VAL A 59 10.97 0.24 14.83
C VAL A 59 9.46 0.28 14.59
N HIS A 60 8.73 -0.76 15.00
CA HIS A 60 7.28 -0.82 14.90
C HIS A 60 6.63 0.39 15.58
N ASP A 61 7.00 0.69 16.82
CA ASP A 61 6.41 1.77 17.61
C ASP A 61 6.72 3.16 17.03
N VAL A 62 7.93 3.36 16.50
CA VAL A 62 8.28 4.59 15.81
C VAL A 62 7.42 4.79 14.56
N VAL A 63 7.31 3.76 13.72
CA VAL A 63 6.55 3.84 12.46
C VAL A 63 5.06 4.06 12.74
N MET A 64 4.46 3.22 13.59
CA MET A 64 3.03 3.35 13.93
C MET A 64 2.76 4.69 14.62
N GLY A 65 3.65 5.15 15.49
CA GLY A 65 3.56 6.47 16.10
C GLY A 65 3.60 7.62 15.09
N MET A 66 4.33 7.50 13.97
CA MET A 66 4.30 8.49 12.90
C MET A 66 2.99 8.44 12.10
N VAL A 67 2.50 7.23 11.79
CA VAL A 67 1.23 7.01 11.10
C VAL A 67 0.05 7.60 11.90
N THR A 68 -0.08 7.25 13.18
CA THR A 68 -1.16 7.75 14.04
C THR A 68 -1.15 9.27 14.19
N ARG A 69 0.04 9.89 14.17
CA ARG A 69 0.18 11.36 14.23
C ARG A 69 -0.03 12.05 12.88
N GLY A 70 -0.21 11.32 11.79
CA GLY A 70 -0.22 11.89 10.44
C GLY A 70 1.10 12.59 10.09
N SER A 71 2.19 12.20 10.75
CA SER A 71 3.52 12.77 10.54
C SER A 71 4.11 12.12 9.28
N GLY A 72 3.87 12.74 8.13
CA GLY A 72 4.47 12.29 6.87
C GLY A 72 6.01 12.25 6.96
N GLY A 73 6.65 11.51 6.05
CA GLY A 73 8.10 11.40 6.02
C GLY A 73 8.57 10.15 5.28
N VAL A 74 9.90 9.99 5.21
CA VAL A 74 10.55 8.81 4.65
C VAL A 74 11.47 8.23 5.72
N LEU A 75 11.34 6.93 5.96
CA LEU A 75 12.15 6.17 6.90
C LEU A 75 13.01 5.15 6.15
N PHE A 76 14.23 4.95 6.62
CA PHE A 76 15.14 3.92 6.12
C PHE A 76 15.30 2.85 7.19
N LEU A 77 14.92 1.61 6.87
CA LEU A 77 15.14 0.45 7.74
C LEU A 77 16.44 -0.23 7.33
N ASP A 78 17.53 0.14 8.00
CA ASP A 78 18.83 -0.50 7.80
C ASP A 78 19.06 -1.60 8.84
N ALA A 79 19.25 -2.83 8.36
CA ALA A 79 19.60 -3.95 9.21
C ALA A 79 20.28 -5.05 8.38
N PRO A 80 21.17 -5.86 8.98
CA PRO A 80 21.79 -7.00 8.30
C PRO A 80 20.81 -8.01 7.69
N GLY A 81 21.32 -8.89 6.82
CA GLY A 81 20.55 -10.04 6.36
C GLY A 81 20.09 -10.92 7.53
N GLY A 82 18.88 -11.49 7.44
CA GLY A 82 18.34 -12.39 8.48
C GLY A 82 17.65 -11.71 9.67
N THR A 83 17.64 -10.39 9.77
CA THR A 83 17.00 -9.66 10.90
C THR A 83 15.48 -9.49 10.80
N GLY A 84 14.82 -10.17 9.86
CA GLY A 84 13.36 -10.13 9.76
C GLY A 84 12.76 -8.81 9.25
N LYS A 85 13.51 -7.98 8.51
CA LYS A 85 12.96 -6.73 7.90
C LYS A 85 11.66 -6.95 7.13
N THR A 86 11.60 -7.99 6.30
CA THR A 86 10.39 -8.33 5.52
C THR A 86 9.21 -8.68 6.42
N PHE A 87 9.47 -9.42 7.50
CA PHE A 87 8.45 -9.76 8.49
C PHE A 87 7.87 -8.51 9.14
N LEU A 88 8.75 -7.60 9.59
CA LEU A 88 8.36 -6.34 10.20
C LEU A 88 7.57 -5.44 9.24
N ILE A 89 8.03 -5.29 7.99
CA ILE A 89 7.33 -4.51 6.96
C ILE A 89 5.93 -5.08 6.70
N ASN A 90 5.80 -6.40 6.60
CA ASN A 90 4.51 -7.06 6.38
C ASN A 90 3.54 -6.83 7.54
N LEU A 91 4.03 -6.89 8.79
CA LEU A 91 3.21 -6.61 9.97
C LEU A 91 2.74 -5.15 9.99
N LEU A 92 3.64 -4.19 9.75
CA LEU A 92 3.30 -2.77 9.66
C LEU A 92 2.24 -2.50 8.59
N LEU A 93 2.43 -3.08 7.40
CA LEU A 93 1.46 -2.96 6.30
C LEU A 93 0.11 -3.58 6.68
N ALA A 94 0.09 -4.71 7.38
CA ALA A 94 -1.15 -5.34 7.81
C ALA A 94 -1.94 -4.45 8.77
N GLU A 95 -1.27 -3.82 9.75
CA GLU A 95 -1.90 -2.90 10.70
C GLU A 95 -2.48 -1.67 10.01
N ILE A 96 -1.69 -1.00 9.16
CA ILE A 96 -2.12 0.19 8.42
C ILE A 96 -3.30 -0.13 7.48
N ARG A 97 -3.24 -1.26 6.77
CA ARG A 97 -4.32 -1.68 5.85
C ARG A 97 -5.59 -2.07 6.58
N LYS A 98 -5.48 -2.66 7.77
CA LYS A 98 -6.64 -3.01 8.59
C LYS A 98 -7.38 -1.74 9.01
N GLU A 99 -6.66 -0.69 9.41
CA GLU A 99 -7.25 0.61 9.74
C GLU A 99 -7.98 1.22 8.52
N ASP A 100 -7.35 1.23 7.34
CA ASP A 100 -7.97 1.75 6.10
C ASP A 100 -9.20 0.94 5.68
N ALA A 101 -9.14 -0.40 5.79
CA ALA A 101 -10.27 -1.28 5.47
C ALA A 101 -11.48 -1.06 6.39
N GLN A 102 -11.26 -0.71 7.65
CA GLN A 102 -12.33 -0.35 8.58
C GLN A 102 -12.97 1.01 8.26
N LEU A 103 -12.22 1.95 7.68
CA LEU A 103 -12.72 3.27 7.30
C LEU A 103 -13.58 3.27 6.04
N ILE A 104 -13.41 2.29 5.14
CA ILE A 104 -14.16 2.19 3.87
C ILE A 104 -15.51 1.48 4.04
N GLN A 105 -15.74 0.80 5.17
CA GLN A 105 -17.00 0.10 5.47
C GLN A 105 -18.09 0.99 6.11
N HIS A 106 -17.85 2.30 6.25
CA HIS A 106 -18.78 3.31 6.77
C HIS A 106 -18.91 4.50 5.80
#